data_AF-E3Q634-F1
#
_entry.id   AF-E3Q634-F1
#
_cell.length_a   1.000
_cell.length_b   1.000
_cell.length_c   1.000
_cell.angle_alpha   90.00
_cell.angle_beta   90.00
_cell.angle_gamma   90.00
#
_symmetry.space_group_name_H-M   'P 1'
#
loop_
_entity.id
_entity.type
_entity.pdbx_description
1 polymer ?
#
loop_
_entity_poly.entity_id
_entity_poly.type
_entity_poly.pdbx_seq_one_letter_code
_entity_poly.pdbx_strand_id
1 'polypeptide(L)'
;MVRSSPISYTAALLYLFAASGSAQTFTISNGQIFTPGLVILDAPQPGTPLGGDNLHVALDVSTNGRMPLPPYAEDSPTKIFNVTMFLSSYVTGRNFTITNGTATANDASLGDIMFQEPGSTVKHVNWLWPDCLVGNGQPNSADSDRGAYNISIRQNFRLNGQDHYTIFDVPISVTNSIEEKDGRPSCDALNNALLTEEELNATAANAVGVLFAPGDSTNIQVEPDKGNGKGNDKGNDKGNDKGNDKGNDKGNNKDSGDALGRPKPEATPGDGLGAGNSLSWRSGAHWLCLVSIGAALML
;
A
#
# COMPACT_ATOMS: atom_id res chain seq x y z
N MET A 1 -53.72 32.00 43.87
CA MET A 1 -52.84 32.16 42.70
C MET A 1 -51.97 30.91 42.60
N VAL A 2 -52.31 29.99 41.69
CA VAL A 2 -51.61 29.70 40.42
C VAL A 2 -50.44 28.72 40.59
N ARG A 3 -50.70 27.46 40.15
CA ARG A 3 -49.84 26.53 39.38
C ARG A 3 -48.52 26.05 40.00
N SER A 4 -47.97 24.86 39.74
CA SER A 4 -48.33 23.63 39.01
C SER A 4 -47.26 22.59 39.42
N SER A 5 -47.57 21.30 39.42
CA SER A 5 -46.53 20.26 39.33
C SER A 5 -45.72 20.41 38.02
N PRO A 6 -44.54 19.79 37.95
CA PRO A 6 -44.45 18.70 36.99
C PRO A 6 -43.65 17.48 37.43
N ILE A 7 -44.04 16.39 36.78
CA ILE A 7 -43.45 15.07 36.63
C ILE A 7 -42.10 15.20 35.86
N SER A 8 -41.11 14.35 36.12
CA SER A 8 -40.51 13.47 35.09
C SER A 8 -39.20 12.79 35.48
N TYR A 9 -39.20 11.51 35.16
CA TYR A 9 -38.16 10.50 35.10
C TYR A 9 -36.88 10.96 34.38
N THR A 10 -35.71 10.57 34.91
CA THR A 10 -34.49 10.42 34.12
C THR A 10 -33.88 9.04 34.39
N ALA A 11 -34.18 8.11 33.50
CA ALA A 11 -33.45 6.86 33.36
C ALA A 11 -32.07 7.21 32.77
N ALA A 12 -31.00 6.87 33.50
CA ALA A 12 -29.64 6.95 32.97
C ALA A 12 -29.42 5.76 32.02
N LEU A 13 -29.60 5.99 30.72
CA LEU A 13 -29.23 5.05 29.67
C LEU A 13 -27.71 5.10 29.49
N LEU A 14 -27.02 4.08 30.01
CA LEU A 14 -25.61 3.82 29.74
C LEU A 14 -25.50 3.27 28.31
N TYR A 15 -25.09 4.10 27.35
CA TYR A 15 -24.69 3.61 26.03
C TYR A 15 -23.27 3.03 26.12
N LEU A 16 -23.18 1.71 26.33
CA LEU A 16 -21.97 0.96 26.02
C LEU A 16 -21.81 0.93 24.49
N PHE A 17 -21.04 1.86 23.94
CA PHE A 17 -20.47 1.67 22.62
C PHE A 17 -19.41 0.57 22.72
N ALA A 18 -19.81 -0.67 22.42
CA ALA A 18 -18.86 -1.71 22.09
C ALA A 18 -18.19 -1.30 20.77
N ALA A 19 -16.98 -0.73 20.85
CA ALA A 19 -16.13 -0.59 19.68
C ALA A 19 -15.73 -2.01 19.25
N SER A 20 -16.42 -2.53 18.24
CA SER A 20 -16.08 -3.77 17.54
C SER A 20 -14.79 -3.55 16.74
N GLY A 21 -13.66 -3.47 17.43
CA GLY A 21 -12.36 -3.46 16.78
C GLY A 21 -12.07 -4.84 16.23
N SER A 22 -12.33 -5.06 14.94
CA SER A 22 -11.91 -6.23 14.18
C SER A 22 -10.39 -6.34 14.29
N ALA A 23 -9.88 -7.32 15.03
CA ALA A 23 -8.46 -7.63 15.00
C ALA A 23 -8.13 -8.19 13.61
N GLN A 24 -7.56 -7.36 12.74
CA GLN A 24 -7.10 -7.81 11.43
C GLN A 24 -5.93 -8.78 11.62
N THR A 25 -6.06 -9.97 11.05
CA THR A 25 -5.01 -11.00 11.09
C THR A 25 -4.19 -10.89 9.81
N PHE A 26 -2.88 -10.68 9.96
CA PHE A 26 -1.95 -10.55 8.85
C PHE A 26 -1.22 -11.88 8.62
N THR A 27 -1.16 -12.32 7.37
CA THR A 27 -0.28 -13.43 6.97
C THR A 27 1.06 -12.84 6.55
N ILE A 28 2.07 -12.97 7.41
CA ILE A 28 3.40 -12.38 7.21
C ILE A 28 4.44 -13.49 7.07
N SER A 29 5.30 -13.41 6.05
CA SER A 29 6.47 -14.27 5.92
C SER A 29 7.62 -13.52 5.28
N ASN A 30 8.83 -13.67 5.83
CA ASN A 30 10.05 -12.99 5.35
C ASN A 30 9.90 -11.46 5.25
N GLY A 31 9.09 -10.86 6.13
CA GLY A 31 8.80 -9.42 6.09
C GLY A 31 7.73 -9.01 5.08
N GLN A 32 7.25 -9.92 4.23
CA GLN A 32 6.17 -9.64 3.29
C GLN A 32 4.81 -9.95 3.89
N ILE A 33 3.81 -9.15 3.55
CA ILE A 33 2.44 -9.26 4.02
C ILE A 33 1.57 -9.70 2.83
N PHE A 34 1.04 -10.92 2.94
CA PHE A 34 0.21 -11.51 1.90
C PHE A 34 -1.20 -10.96 2.00
N THR A 35 -1.67 -10.36 0.90
CA THR A 35 -2.98 -9.74 0.82
C THR A 35 -4.00 -10.74 0.26
N PRO A 36 -5.31 -10.48 0.38
CA PRO A 36 -6.33 -11.24 -0.31
C PRO A 36 -6.39 -10.93 -1.82
N GLY A 37 -5.24 -10.81 -2.50
CA GLY A 37 -5.18 -10.47 -3.92
C GLY A 37 -3.85 -10.86 -4.55
N LEU A 38 -3.55 -10.30 -5.73
CA LEU A 38 -2.35 -10.66 -6.50
C LEU A 38 -1.09 -9.91 -6.05
N VAL A 39 -1.25 -8.76 -5.39
CA VAL A 39 -0.11 -7.97 -4.87
C VAL A 39 0.25 -8.39 -3.45
N ILE A 40 1.53 -8.29 -3.14
CA ILE A 40 2.08 -8.55 -1.80
C ILE A 40 2.66 -7.25 -1.28
N LEU A 41 2.38 -6.93 -0.02
CA LEU A 41 2.88 -5.70 0.61
C LEU A 41 4.22 -5.96 1.27
N ASP A 42 5.26 -5.31 0.78
CA ASP A 42 6.61 -5.41 1.34
C ASP A 42 6.83 -4.39 2.47
N ALA A 43 6.24 -3.20 2.35
CA ALA A 43 6.29 -2.14 3.35
C ALA A 43 5.14 -1.14 3.19
N PRO A 44 4.64 -0.52 4.28
CA PRO A 44 5.12 -0.64 5.67
C PRO A 44 4.56 -1.87 6.40
N GLN A 45 5.12 -2.17 7.58
CA GLN A 45 4.53 -3.16 8.49
C GLN A 45 3.30 -2.58 9.22
N PRO A 46 2.33 -3.41 9.64
CA PRO A 46 1.21 -2.94 10.46
C PRO A 46 1.72 -2.34 11.78
N GLY A 47 1.13 -1.24 12.23
CA GLY A 47 1.59 -0.54 13.44
C GLY A 47 2.70 0.48 13.22
N THR A 48 3.24 0.60 12.01
CA THR A 48 4.41 1.45 11.79
C THR A 48 4.06 2.94 11.99
N PRO A 49 4.82 3.67 12.83
CA PRO A 49 4.74 5.13 12.87
C PRO A 49 5.43 5.73 11.65
N LEU A 50 4.70 6.53 10.89
CA LEU A 50 5.15 7.11 9.63
C LEU A 50 5.14 8.64 9.68
N GLY A 51 5.94 9.23 8.78
CA GLY A 51 6.18 10.65 8.60
C GLY A 51 7.26 10.84 7.54
N GLY A 52 8.03 11.92 7.62
CA GLY A 52 9.03 12.31 6.63
C GLY A 52 8.42 13.12 5.49
N ASP A 53 9.11 13.14 4.35
CA ASP A 53 8.64 13.88 3.18
C ASP A 53 7.45 13.22 2.49
N ASN A 54 7.52 11.90 2.33
CA ASN A 54 6.55 11.10 1.60
C ASN A 54 6.12 9.89 2.44
N LEU A 55 4.89 9.43 2.20
CA LEU A 55 4.47 8.08 2.53
C LEU A 55 5.11 7.12 1.52
N HIS A 56 5.88 6.17 2.02
CA HIS A 56 6.50 5.12 1.22
C HIS A 56 5.72 3.81 1.37
N VAL A 57 5.23 3.26 0.26
CA VAL A 57 4.62 1.93 0.20
C VAL A 57 5.33 1.12 -0.88
N ALA A 58 5.68 -0.13 -0.59
CA ALA A 58 6.31 -1.04 -1.54
C ALA A 58 5.42 -2.26 -1.77
N LEU A 59 5.09 -2.52 -3.03
CA LEU A 59 4.21 -3.62 -3.45
C LEU A 59 4.90 -4.53 -4.45
N ASP A 60 5.02 -5.82 -4.17
CA ASP A 60 5.34 -6.83 -5.18
C ASP A 60 4.08 -7.13 -6.00
N VAL A 61 4.15 -6.87 -7.32
CA VAL A 61 3.07 -7.08 -8.30
C VAL A 61 3.29 -8.31 -9.18
N SER A 62 4.29 -9.12 -8.85
CA SER A 62 4.66 -10.36 -9.53
C SER A 62 4.11 -11.60 -8.83
N THR A 63 3.35 -11.43 -7.75
CA THR A 63 2.77 -12.56 -7.01
C THR A 63 3.85 -13.52 -6.54
N ASN A 64 4.90 -12.96 -5.92
CA ASN A 64 6.09 -13.70 -5.49
C ASN A 64 6.75 -14.45 -6.66
N GLY A 65 6.92 -13.76 -7.79
CA GLY A 65 7.53 -14.27 -9.02
C GLY A 65 6.68 -15.24 -9.85
N ARG A 66 5.42 -15.49 -9.49
CA ARG A 66 4.52 -16.39 -10.25
C ARG A 66 3.92 -15.71 -11.48
N MET A 67 3.74 -14.39 -11.44
CA MET A 67 3.24 -13.59 -12.56
C MET A 67 4.38 -12.90 -13.31
N PRO A 68 4.39 -12.94 -14.66
CA PRO A 68 5.23 -12.03 -15.44
C PRO A 68 4.80 -10.57 -15.20
N LEU A 69 5.65 -9.62 -15.55
CA LEU A 69 5.27 -8.21 -15.54
C LEU A 69 4.31 -7.87 -16.68
N PRO A 70 3.42 -6.86 -16.52
CA PRO A 70 2.59 -6.38 -17.62
C PRO A 70 3.44 -5.85 -18.79
N PRO A 71 2.88 -5.78 -20.01
CA PRO A 71 1.46 -5.95 -20.35
C PRO A 71 1.01 -7.42 -20.42
N TYR A 72 -0.22 -7.66 -19.97
CA TYR A 72 -0.93 -8.94 -20.08
C TYR A 72 -1.83 -8.94 -21.32
N ALA A 73 -2.06 -10.11 -21.91
CA ALA A 73 -3.08 -10.26 -22.95
C ALA A 73 -4.47 -9.84 -22.42
N GLU A 74 -5.32 -9.29 -23.29
CA GLU A 74 -6.64 -8.81 -22.90
C GLU A 74 -7.51 -9.93 -22.29
N ASP A 75 -7.38 -11.15 -22.79
CA ASP A 75 -8.08 -12.35 -22.33
C ASP A 75 -7.27 -13.20 -21.34
N SER A 76 -6.12 -12.71 -20.85
CA SER A 76 -5.29 -13.44 -19.87
C SER A 76 -6.14 -13.95 -18.70
N PRO A 77 -6.07 -15.26 -18.36
CA PRO A 77 -6.86 -15.84 -17.28
C PRO A 77 -6.56 -15.22 -15.91
N THR A 78 -5.34 -14.76 -15.69
CA THR A 78 -4.95 -14.01 -14.49
C THR A 78 -4.26 -12.71 -14.91
N LYS A 79 -4.70 -11.59 -14.34
CA LYS A 79 -4.11 -10.26 -14.57
C LYS A 79 -4.57 -9.26 -13.51
N ILE A 80 -3.74 -8.27 -13.25
CA ILE A 80 -4.11 -7.11 -12.44
C ILE A 80 -4.74 -6.08 -13.39
N PHE A 81 -5.96 -5.62 -13.09
CA PHE A 81 -6.60 -4.52 -13.83
C PHE A 81 -6.15 -3.17 -13.30
N ASN A 82 -6.21 -2.99 -11.98
CA ASN A 82 -5.68 -1.83 -11.29
C ASN A 82 -5.48 -2.11 -9.80
N VAL A 83 -4.68 -1.24 -9.18
CA VAL A 83 -4.52 -1.17 -7.72
C VAL A 83 -4.69 0.28 -7.33
N THR A 84 -5.65 0.55 -6.46
CA THR A 84 -5.90 1.88 -5.89
C THR A 84 -5.55 1.86 -4.41
N MET A 85 -5.11 2.99 -3.88
CA MET A 85 -4.76 3.11 -2.46
C MET A 85 -5.34 4.39 -1.88
N PHE A 86 -5.81 4.27 -0.64
CA PHE A 86 -6.35 5.38 0.13
C PHE A 86 -5.71 5.42 1.51
N LEU A 87 -5.55 6.62 2.05
CA LEU A 87 -5.21 6.82 3.45
C LEU A 87 -6.47 7.23 4.21
N SER A 88 -7.04 6.32 4.98
CA SER A 88 -8.36 6.51 5.60
C SER A 88 -8.31 6.43 7.12
N SER A 89 -9.15 7.23 7.80
CA SER A 89 -9.32 7.19 9.24
C SER A 89 -10.74 7.57 9.62
N TYR A 90 -11.43 6.63 10.28
CA TYR A 90 -12.73 6.89 10.89
C TYR A 90 -12.64 7.79 12.13
N VAL A 91 -11.44 7.97 12.71
CA VAL A 91 -11.22 8.84 13.87
C VAL A 91 -11.20 10.31 13.44
N THR A 92 -10.47 10.62 12.37
CA THR A 92 -10.36 12.00 11.84
C THR A 92 -11.41 12.31 10.78
N GLY A 93 -12.14 11.30 10.29
CA GLY A 93 -13.12 11.45 9.21
C GLY A 93 -12.50 11.66 7.83
N ARG A 94 -11.19 11.39 7.68
CA ARG A 94 -10.44 11.62 6.44
C ARG A 94 -10.36 10.36 5.58
N ASN A 95 -10.39 10.56 4.26
CA ASN A 95 -10.19 9.52 3.26
C ASN A 95 -9.41 10.08 2.06
N PHE A 96 -8.09 10.11 2.13
CA PHE A 96 -7.25 10.70 1.10
C PHE A 96 -6.94 9.71 -0.02
N THR A 97 -7.08 10.13 -1.28
CA THR A 97 -6.58 9.35 -2.43
C THR A 97 -5.06 9.35 -2.45
N ILE A 98 -4.43 8.19 -2.33
CA ILE A 98 -2.99 8.02 -2.58
C ILE A 98 -2.78 7.80 -4.08
N THR A 99 -3.51 6.83 -4.66
CA THR A 99 -3.53 6.56 -6.10
C THR A 99 -4.94 6.14 -6.53
N ASN A 100 -5.41 6.71 -7.63
CA ASN A 100 -6.72 6.42 -8.22
C ASN A 100 -6.65 5.65 -9.55
N GLY A 101 -5.45 5.30 -10.02
CA GLY A 101 -5.28 4.59 -11.30
C GLY A 101 -5.49 5.44 -12.57
N THR A 102 -5.87 6.71 -12.45
CA THR A 102 -6.21 7.57 -13.61
C THR A 102 -5.57 8.95 -13.58
N ALA A 103 -4.88 9.30 -12.49
CA ALA A 103 -4.22 10.58 -12.32
C ALA A 103 -3.13 10.82 -13.37
N THR A 104 -3.14 12.03 -13.94
CA THR A 104 -2.14 12.50 -14.92
C THR A 104 -0.97 13.20 -14.22
N ALA A 105 0.08 13.53 -14.98
CA ALA A 105 1.19 14.33 -14.46
C ALA A 105 0.67 15.64 -13.82
N ASN A 106 1.16 15.95 -12.61
CA ASN A 106 0.78 17.08 -11.74
C ASN A 106 -0.50 16.91 -10.89
N ASP A 107 -1.12 15.74 -10.86
CA ASP A 107 -2.16 15.44 -9.86
C ASP A 107 -1.52 15.18 -8.48
N ALA A 108 -2.22 15.55 -7.41
CA ALA A 108 -1.78 15.29 -6.04
C ALA A 108 -1.87 13.80 -5.68
N SER A 109 -2.71 13.05 -6.40
CA SER A 109 -2.75 11.59 -6.37
C SER A 109 -1.83 10.99 -7.43
N LEU A 110 -1.26 9.82 -7.15
CA LEU A 110 -0.45 9.12 -8.14
C LEU A 110 -1.34 8.43 -9.18
N GLY A 111 -0.88 8.41 -10.43
CA GLY A 111 -1.48 7.61 -11.51
C GLY A 111 -1.40 6.11 -11.24
N ASP A 112 -1.76 5.29 -12.23
CA ASP A 112 -1.73 3.84 -12.10
C ASP A 112 -0.32 3.32 -11.76
N ILE A 113 -0.24 2.67 -10.60
CA ILE A 113 1.00 2.15 -10.03
C ILE A 113 1.62 1.06 -10.91
N MET A 114 0.83 0.39 -11.75
CA MET A 114 1.32 -0.67 -12.62
C MET A 114 2.27 -0.14 -13.69
N PHE A 115 2.18 1.15 -14.05
CA PHE A 115 3.09 1.82 -14.97
C PHE A 115 4.27 2.51 -14.27
N GLN A 116 4.26 2.58 -12.95
CA GLN A 116 5.43 3.07 -12.21
C GLN A 116 6.54 2.02 -12.28
N GLU A 117 7.78 2.48 -12.43
CA GLU A 117 8.98 1.63 -12.50
C GLU A 117 8.83 0.47 -13.52
N PRO A 118 8.72 0.77 -14.84
CA PRO A 118 8.61 -0.26 -15.87
C PRO A 118 9.75 -1.28 -15.77
N GLY A 119 9.42 -2.57 -15.81
CA GLY A 119 10.39 -3.67 -15.67
C GLY A 119 10.71 -4.08 -14.23
N SER A 120 10.15 -3.42 -13.21
CA SER A 120 10.27 -3.84 -11.81
C SER A 120 9.08 -4.68 -11.33
N THR A 121 9.36 -5.75 -10.56
CA THR A 121 8.36 -6.56 -9.82
C THR A 121 7.89 -5.89 -8.55
N VAL A 122 8.67 -4.94 -8.02
CA VAL A 122 8.28 -4.13 -6.86
C VAL A 122 7.95 -2.72 -7.33
N LYS A 123 6.81 -2.19 -6.88
CA LYS A 123 6.36 -0.83 -7.13
C LYS A 123 6.52 0.00 -5.87
N HIS A 124 7.27 1.09 -5.95
CA HIS A 124 7.47 2.04 -4.87
C HIS A 124 6.55 3.25 -5.05
N VAL A 125 5.57 3.34 -4.17
CA VAL A 125 4.67 4.48 -4.01
C VAL A 125 5.38 5.50 -3.14
N ASN A 126 5.61 6.70 -3.70
CA ASN A 126 6.21 7.82 -3.00
C ASN A 126 5.21 8.97 -2.96
N TRP A 127 4.21 8.88 -2.08
CA TRP A 127 3.11 9.84 -2.03
C TRP A 127 3.42 11.00 -1.08
N LEU A 128 3.26 12.24 -1.53
CA LEU A 128 3.60 13.41 -0.73
C LEU A 128 2.52 13.63 0.35
N TRP A 129 2.93 13.71 1.63
CA TRP A 129 1.97 13.98 2.71
C TRP A 129 1.29 15.34 2.51
N PRO A 130 -0.05 15.43 2.64
CA PRO A 130 -0.78 16.69 2.55
C PRO A 130 -0.54 17.60 3.76
N ASP A 131 -0.86 18.88 3.58
CA ASP A 131 -0.56 19.96 4.53
C ASP A 131 -1.18 19.78 5.92
N CYS A 132 -2.42 19.29 6.04
CA CYS A 132 -3.06 19.10 7.34
C CYS A 132 -2.40 18.01 8.21
N LEU A 133 -1.55 17.16 7.62
CA LEU A 133 -0.79 16.14 8.34
C LEU A 133 0.57 16.65 8.84
N VAL A 134 0.97 17.89 8.51
CA VAL A 134 2.21 18.52 9.00
C VAL A 134 2.23 18.57 10.53
N GLY A 135 3.42 18.34 11.11
CA GLY A 135 3.63 18.36 12.56
C GLY A 135 4.56 17.25 13.04
N ASN A 136 4.67 17.10 14.35
CA ASN A 136 5.51 16.06 14.96
C ASN A 136 4.85 15.54 16.24
N GLY A 137 4.79 14.22 16.38
CA GLY A 137 4.22 13.54 17.54
C GLY A 137 2.74 13.16 17.38
N GLN A 138 2.15 12.84 18.53
CA GLN A 138 0.77 12.39 18.69
C GLN A 138 -0.24 13.52 18.43
N PRO A 139 -1.52 13.19 18.15
CA PRO A 139 -2.59 14.18 18.04
C PRO A 139 -2.63 15.06 19.30
N ASN A 140 -2.71 16.37 19.12
CA ASN A 140 -2.67 17.35 20.22
C ASN A 140 -4.04 17.98 20.53
N SER A 141 -5.06 17.67 19.73
CA SER A 141 -6.45 18.11 19.89
C SER A 141 -7.41 17.12 19.24
N ALA A 142 -8.71 17.27 19.49
CA ALA A 142 -9.76 16.46 18.85
C ALA A 142 -9.89 16.75 17.35
N ASP A 143 -9.49 17.94 16.90
CA ASP A 143 -9.55 18.36 15.50
C ASP A 143 -8.23 18.07 14.75
N SER A 144 -7.30 17.34 15.38
CA SER A 144 -6.04 16.98 14.75
C SER A 144 -6.26 15.95 13.65
N ASP A 145 -5.78 16.24 12.45
CA ASP A 145 -5.77 15.29 11.33
C ASP A 145 -4.69 14.20 11.49
N ARG A 146 -3.88 14.21 12.55
CA ARG A 146 -2.83 13.21 12.77
C ARG A 146 -3.35 12.01 13.56
N GLY A 147 -2.55 10.94 13.62
CA GLY A 147 -2.86 9.78 14.47
C GLY A 147 -3.09 8.49 13.70
N ALA A 148 -4.13 7.74 14.06
CA ALA A 148 -4.40 6.41 13.53
C ALA A 148 -5.03 6.45 12.13
N TYR A 149 -4.44 5.73 11.19
CA TYR A 149 -4.90 5.61 9.81
C TYR A 149 -4.74 4.18 9.30
N ASN A 150 -5.49 3.83 8.27
CA ASN A 150 -5.28 2.64 7.45
C ASN A 150 -4.82 3.05 6.05
N ILE A 151 -3.77 2.41 5.55
CA ILE A 151 -3.49 2.35 4.12
C ILE A 151 -4.42 1.27 3.54
N SER A 152 -5.47 1.69 2.84
CA SER A 152 -6.45 0.81 2.23
C SER A 152 -6.01 0.48 0.80
N ILE A 153 -5.53 -0.75 0.59
CA ILE A 153 -5.08 -1.28 -0.70
C ILE A 153 -6.23 -2.01 -1.35
N ARG A 154 -6.71 -1.48 -2.48
CA ARG A 154 -7.86 -2.00 -3.21
C ARG A 154 -7.44 -2.53 -4.56
N GLN A 155 -7.68 -3.80 -4.79
CA GLN A 155 -7.24 -4.49 -6.00
C GLN A 155 -8.44 -4.87 -6.83
N ASN A 156 -8.38 -4.58 -8.13
CA ASN A 156 -9.27 -5.18 -9.12
C ASN A 156 -8.42 -6.09 -10.01
N PHE A 157 -8.73 -7.38 -10.03
CA PHE A 157 -7.94 -8.36 -10.75
C PHE A 157 -8.78 -9.52 -11.24
N ARG A 158 -8.23 -10.27 -12.19
CA ARG A 158 -8.74 -11.57 -12.60
C ARG A 158 -7.83 -12.65 -12.06
N LEU A 159 -8.41 -13.73 -11.54
CA LEU A 159 -7.73 -14.94 -11.13
C LEU A 159 -8.38 -16.14 -11.81
N ASN A 160 -7.64 -16.83 -12.68
CA ASN A 160 -8.07 -18.03 -13.39
C ASN A 160 -9.47 -17.91 -14.04
N GLY A 161 -9.75 -16.77 -14.67
CA GLY A 161 -10.99 -16.50 -15.38
C GLY A 161 -12.11 -15.86 -14.54
N GLN A 162 -11.91 -15.66 -13.23
CA GLN A 162 -12.87 -14.99 -12.36
C GLN A 162 -12.37 -13.60 -11.94
N ASP A 163 -13.24 -12.59 -12.06
CA ASP A 163 -12.93 -11.22 -11.65
C ASP A 163 -13.19 -11.06 -10.15
N HIS A 164 -12.26 -10.41 -9.46
CA HIS A 164 -12.26 -10.20 -8.02
C HIS A 164 -11.97 -8.74 -7.68
N TYR A 165 -12.56 -8.30 -6.57
CA TYR A 165 -12.27 -7.02 -5.96
C TYR A 165 -12.03 -7.20 -4.47
N THR A 166 -10.91 -6.72 -3.96
CA THR A 166 -10.52 -6.90 -2.54
C THR A 166 -10.09 -5.59 -1.91
N ILE A 167 -10.30 -5.46 -0.60
CA ILE A 167 -9.96 -4.30 0.21
C ILE A 167 -9.07 -4.75 1.37
N PHE A 168 -7.80 -4.38 1.37
CA PHE A 168 -6.86 -4.76 2.41
C PHE A 168 -6.34 -3.53 3.14
N ASP A 169 -6.68 -3.42 4.42
CA ASP A 169 -6.31 -2.26 5.24
C ASP A 169 -5.04 -2.57 6.05
N VAL A 170 -4.11 -1.61 6.07
CA VAL A 170 -2.87 -1.73 6.82
C VAL A 170 -2.83 -0.61 7.86
N PRO A 171 -2.95 -0.92 9.15
CA PRO A 171 -2.99 0.11 10.17
C PRO A 171 -1.60 0.73 10.36
N ILE A 172 -1.53 2.06 10.38
CA ILE A 172 -0.33 2.88 10.55
C ILE A 172 -0.61 4.08 11.46
N SER A 173 0.41 4.70 12.04
CA SER A 173 0.24 5.94 12.79
C SER A 173 0.99 7.11 12.16
N VAL A 174 0.30 8.17 11.80
CA VAL A 174 0.89 9.42 11.31
C VAL A 174 1.36 10.24 12.50
N THR A 175 2.53 9.90 13.02
CA THR A 175 3.06 10.45 14.28
C THR A 175 4.51 10.91 14.19
N ASN A 176 5.28 10.46 13.20
CA ASN A 176 6.64 10.98 13.02
C ASN A 176 6.60 12.39 12.40
N SER A 177 7.72 13.10 12.47
CA SER A 177 7.82 14.46 11.95
C SER A 177 7.47 14.52 10.46
N ILE A 178 6.58 15.42 10.08
CA ILE A 178 6.27 15.81 8.70
C ILE A 178 6.47 17.32 8.67
N GLU A 179 7.50 17.77 7.97
CA GLU A 179 7.87 19.18 7.91
C GLU A 179 6.96 19.95 6.98
N GLU A 180 6.67 21.20 7.33
CA GLU A 180 5.99 22.15 6.45
C GLU A 180 6.88 22.46 5.25
N LYS A 181 6.31 22.41 4.04
CA LYS A 181 7.02 22.81 2.82
C LYS A 181 6.04 23.20 1.72
N ASP A 182 6.51 24.05 0.82
CA ASP A 182 5.80 24.41 -0.39
C ASP A 182 5.54 23.18 -1.27
N GLY A 183 4.38 23.16 -1.92
CA GLY A 183 4.00 22.10 -2.85
C GLY A 183 3.35 20.87 -2.22
N ARG A 184 3.18 20.81 -0.88
CA ARG A 184 2.28 19.82 -0.27
C ARG A 184 0.84 20.10 -0.74
N PRO A 185 0.10 19.07 -1.19
CA PRO A 185 -1.29 19.26 -1.57
C PRO A 185 -2.15 19.59 -0.34
N SER A 186 -3.24 20.33 -0.56
CA SER A 186 -4.22 20.53 0.49
C SER A 186 -4.96 19.24 0.78
N CYS A 187 -5.30 19.01 2.05
CA CYS A 187 -6.09 17.84 2.43
C CYS A 187 -7.43 17.76 1.69
N ASP A 188 -8.12 18.89 1.50
CA ASP A 188 -9.41 18.91 0.78
C ASP A 188 -9.29 18.53 -0.69
N ALA A 189 -8.14 18.78 -1.34
CA ALA A 189 -7.92 18.37 -2.73
C ALA A 189 -7.80 16.84 -2.88
N LEU A 190 -7.40 16.15 -1.81
CA LEU A 190 -7.20 14.70 -1.78
C LEU A 190 -8.34 13.94 -1.11
N ASN A 191 -9.17 14.64 -0.33
CA ASN A 191 -10.18 14.02 0.51
C ASN A 191 -11.38 13.55 -0.32
N ASN A 192 -11.83 12.33 -0.07
CA ASN A 192 -13.03 11.76 -0.63
C ASN A 192 -14.08 11.55 0.46
N ALA A 193 -15.30 11.20 0.04
CA ALA A 193 -16.28 10.66 0.95
C ALA A 193 -15.71 9.42 1.67
N LEU A 194 -15.81 9.40 2.99
CA LEU A 194 -15.47 8.25 3.81
C LEU A 194 -16.68 7.31 3.87
N LEU A 195 -16.58 6.17 3.20
CA LEU A 195 -17.61 5.14 3.22
C LEU A 195 -17.64 4.42 4.56
N THR A 196 -18.83 4.06 5.02
CA THR A 196 -19.00 3.25 6.23
C THR A 196 -18.46 1.83 6.02
N GLU A 197 -18.15 1.13 7.12
CA GLU A 197 -17.69 -0.26 7.05
C GLU A 197 -18.72 -1.18 6.38
N GLU A 198 -20.01 -0.91 6.56
CA GLU A 198 -21.11 -1.63 5.93
C GLU A 198 -21.14 -1.41 4.42
N GLU A 199 -20.93 -0.17 3.95
CA GLU A 199 -20.84 0.16 2.52
C GLU A 199 -19.61 -0.45 1.87
N LEU A 200 -18.47 -0.50 2.56
CA LEU A 200 -17.25 -1.13 2.04
C LEU A 200 -17.37 -2.65 1.99
N ASN A 201 -18.01 -3.26 3.00
CA ASN A 201 -18.16 -4.70 3.16
C ASN A 201 -16.87 -5.48 2.84
N ALA A 202 -15.77 -5.09 3.49
CA ALA A 202 -14.44 -5.65 3.23
C ALA A 202 -14.40 -7.18 3.45
N THR A 203 -15.23 -7.72 4.35
CA THR A 203 -15.36 -9.17 4.55
C THR A 203 -15.85 -9.88 3.29
N ALA A 204 -16.89 -9.35 2.62
CA ALA A 204 -17.37 -9.92 1.37
C ALA A 204 -16.38 -9.70 0.22
N ALA A 205 -15.77 -8.52 0.13
CA ALA A 205 -14.74 -8.23 -0.87
C ALA A 205 -13.56 -9.21 -0.77
N ASN A 206 -13.14 -9.54 0.46
CA ASN A 206 -11.99 -10.41 0.71
C ASN A 206 -12.36 -11.91 0.78
N ALA A 207 -13.53 -12.32 0.28
CA ALA A 207 -13.98 -13.71 0.34
C ALA A 207 -13.04 -14.69 -0.40
N VAL A 208 -12.22 -14.20 -1.33
CA VAL A 208 -11.17 -14.99 -2.01
C VAL A 208 -10.07 -15.47 -1.06
N GLY A 209 -9.93 -14.85 0.12
CA GLY A 209 -8.93 -15.21 1.12
C GLY A 209 -7.52 -14.76 0.75
N VAL A 210 -6.56 -14.97 1.67
CA VAL A 210 -5.14 -14.66 1.43
C VAL A 210 -4.58 -15.59 0.38
N LEU A 211 -3.90 -15.03 -0.61
CA LEU A 211 -3.30 -15.77 -1.71
C LEU A 211 -1.76 -15.74 -1.63
N PHE A 212 -1.13 -16.78 -2.18
CA PHE A 212 0.31 -16.92 -2.45
C PHE A 212 1.24 -16.89 -1.23
N ALA A 213 0.69 -16.92 -0.02
CA ALA A 213 1.44 -17.15 1.21
C ALA A 213 2.25 -18.46 1.14
N PRO A 214 3.34 -18.60 1.91
CA PRO A 214 4.09 -19.86 1.96
C PRO A 214 3.17 -21.03 2.30
N GLY A 215 3.24 -22.09 1.50
CA GLY A 215 2.35 -23.26 1.61
C GLY A 215 1.05 -23.15 0.80
N ASP A 216 0.73 -22.00 0.21
CA ASP A 216 -0.40 -21.88 -0.71
C ASP A 216 -0.12 -22.57 -2.06
N SER A 217 -1.03 -23.47 -2.42
CA SER A 217 -1.03 -24.25 -3.66
C SER A 217 -1.77 -23.59 -4.82
N THR A 218 -2.20 -22.33 -4.70
CA THR A 218 -2.84 -21.59 -5.79
C THR A 218 -1.95 -21.56 -7.04
N ASN A 219 -2.39 -22.25 -8.09
CA ASN A 219 -1.75 -22.20 -9.40
C ASN A 219 -2.44 -21.13 -10.27
N ILE A 220 -1.66 -20.45 -11.10
CA ILE A 220 -2.18 -19.40 -11.98
C ILE A 220 -1.82 -19.67 -13.43
N GLN A 221 -2.69 -19.23 -14.33
CA GLN A 221 -2.42 -19.15 -15.76
C GLN A 221 -2.38 -17.69 -16.17
N VAL A 222 -1.27 -17.27 -16.78
CA VAL A 222 -1.08 -15.90 -17.23
C VAL A 222 -0.66 -15.94 -18.70
N GLU A 223 -1.31 -15.14 -19.52
CA GLU A 223 -0.93 -14.94 -20.91
C GLU A 223 -0.30 -13.56 -21.06
N PRO A 224 0.99 -13.46 -21.42
CA PRO A 224 1.62 -12.18 -21.72
C PRO A 224 1.04 -11.62 -23.02
N ASP A 225 1.02 -10.30 -23.15
CA ASP A 225 0.60 -9.68 -24.40
C ASP A 225 1.54 -10.12 -25.54
N LYS A 226 0.98 -10.80 -26.54
CA LYS A 226 1.69 -11.16 -27.78
C LYS A 226 1.71 -9.91 -28.64
N GLY A 227 2.50 -8.92 -28.23
CA GLY A 227 2.67 -7.69 -28.99
C GLY A 227 2.82 -8.03 -30.46
N ASN A 228 2.09 -7.32 -31.33
CA ASN A 228 2.04 -7.55 -32.76
C ASN A 228 3.37 -7.13 -33.42
N GLY A 229 4.47 -7.74 -32.98
CA GLY A 229 5.80 -7.58 -33.51
C GLY A 229 5.89 -8.37 -34.80
N LYS A 230 5.55 -7.72 -35.92
CA LYS A 230 6.09 -8.08 -37.23
C LYS A 230 7.61 -7.83 -37.22
N GLY A 231 8.35 -8.64 -36.47
CA GLY A 231 9.76 -8.84 -36.68
C GLY A 231 9.92 -9.64 -37.95
N ASN A 232 10.26 -8.97 -39.05
CA ASN A 232 10.71 -9.61 -40.28
C ASN A 232 12.11 -10.22 -40.04
N ASP A 233 12.21 -11.26 -39.22
CA ASP A 233 13.38 -12.12 -39.25
C ASP A 233 13.16 -13.14 -40.37
N LYS A 234 13.41 -12.67 -41.60
CA LYS A 234 13.79 -13.56 -42.69
C LYS A 234 15.11 -14.22 -42.30
N GLY A 235 15.00 -15.39 -41.68
CA GLY A 235 16.09 -16.34 -41.59
C GLY A 235 16.60 -16.64 -42.99
N ASN A 236 17.76 -16.08 -43.33
CA ASN A 236 18.61 -16.55 -44.42
C ASN A 236 19.87 -17.12 -43.77
N ASP A 237 19.72 -18.30 -43.16
CA ASP A 237 20.86 -19.18 -42.93
C ASP A 237 21.28 -19.76 -44.29
N LYS A 238 22.29 -19.13 -44.88
CA LYS A 238 23.20 -19.80 -45.81
C LYS A 238 24.59 -19.72 -45.24
N GLY A 239 24.93 -20.74 -44.45
CA GLY A 239 26.31 -21.06 -44.13
C GLY A 239 27.10 -21.22 -45.41
N ASN A 240 28.19 -20.47 -45.52
CA ASN A 240 29.29 -20.77 -46.42
C ASN A 240 30.56 -20.24 -45.76
N ASP A 241 31.16 -21.10 -44.93
CA ASP A 241 32.57 -21.00 -44.60
C ASP A 241 33.39 -21.15 -45.89
N LYS A 242 34.17 -20.11 -46.21
CA LYS A 242 35.43 -20.23 -46.97
C LYS A 242 36.17 -18.89 -46.99
N GLY A 243 37.17 -18.79 -46.10
CA GLY A 243 38.54 -18.52 -46.50
C GLY A 243 38.99 -17.08 -46.69
N ASN A 244 40.13 -16.80 -46.05
CA ASN A 244 41.10 -15.74 -46.30
C ASN A 244 40.67 -14.30 -46.03
N ASP A 245 41.23 -13.72 -44.96
CA ASP A 245 41.90 -12.44 -45.10
C ASP A 245 43.20 -12.38 -44.27
N LYS A 246 44.30 -12.15 -44.99
CA LYS A 246 45.57 -11.67 -44.44
C LYS A 246 45.46 -10.15 -44.31
N GLY A 247 45.51 -9.65 -43.09
CA GLY A 247 45.68 -8.22 -42.82
C GLY A 247 46.58 -8.04 -41.60
N ASN A 248 47.82 -7.64 -41.85
CA ASN A 248 48.69 -7.04 -40.85
C ASN A 248 48.03 -5.75 -40.35
N ASP A 249 47.90 -5.58 -39.03
CA ASP A 249 48.12 -4.27 -38.44
C ASP A 249 48.75 -4.37 -37.05
N LYS A 250 49.87 -3.69 -36.92
CA LYS A 250 50.61 -3.46 -35.68
C LYS A 250 49.87 -2.41 -34.87
N GLY A 251 49.45 -2.75 -33.66
CA GLY A 251 48.99 -1.81 -32.65
C GLY A 251 49.31 -2.34 -31.26
N ASN A 252 50.05 -1.57 -30.49
CA ASN A 252 50.64 -1.97 -29.22
C ASN A 252 49.61 -2.26 -28.12
N ASN A 253 49.89 -3.28 -27.34
CA ASN A 253 49.27 -3.61 -26.07
C ASN A 253 49.66 -2.57 -25.01
N LYS A 254 48.68 -2.00 -24.27
CA LYS A 254 48.75 -1.72 -22.82
C LYS A 254 47.40 -1.22 -22.26
N ASP A 255 46.86 -2.08 -21.40
CA ASP A 255 46.11 -1.83 -20.17
C ASP A 255 44.64 -1.34 -20.19
N SER A 256 43.75 -2.34 -20.13
CA SER A 256 42.76 -2.61 -19.06
C SER A 256 41.78 -1.51 -18.63
N GLY A 257 40.49 -1.73 -18.91
CA GLY A 257 39.40 -0.99 -18.27
C GLY A 257 37.99 -1.39 -18.70
N ASP A 258 37.58 -2.64 -18.48
CA ASP A 258 36.16 -3.05 -18.47
C ASP A 258 35.88 -3.83 -17.16
N ALA A 259 34.99 -3.30 -16.32
CA ALA A 259 34.17 -4.02 -15.32
C ALA A 259 33.32 -2.98 -14.56
N LEU A 260 32.03 -2.84 -14.91
CA LEU A 260 30.91 -3.54 -14.26
C LEU A 260 30.96 -3.48 -12.72
N GLY A 261 30.02 -2.72 -12.16
CA GLY A 261 29.45 -2.79 -10.80
C GLY A 261 30.32 -3.35 -9.67
N ARG A 262 30.65 -2.51 -8.70
CA ARG A 262 31.14 -2.99 -7.40
C ARG A 262 30.13 -4.00 -6.80
N PRO A 263 30.59 -5.11 -6.20
CA PRO A 263 29.70 -6.04 -5.52
C PRO A 263 28.95 -5.34 -4.37
N LYS A 264 27.65 -5.63 -4.27
CA LYS A 264 26.75 -5.16 -3.22
C LYS A 264 27.29 -5.59 -1.85
N PRO A 265 27.35 -4.70 -0.83
CA PRO A 265 27.77 -5.10 0.51
C PRO A 265 26.82 -6.14 1.09
N GLU A 266 27.39 -7.15 1.76
CA GLU A 266 26.65 -8.17 2.51
C GLU A 266 26.03 -7.53 3.77
N ALA A 267 24.73 -7.77 3.98
CA ALA A 267 24.02 -7.35 5.18
C ALA A 267 24.49 -8.18 6.38
N THR A 268 24.85 -7.53 7.48
CA THR A 268 25.23 -8.21 8.72
C THR A 268 24.02 -8.36 9.64
N PRO A 269 24.00 -9.34 10.57
CA PRO A 269 22.93 -9.51 11.54
C PRO A 269 22.67 -8.29 12.47
N GLY A 270 23.50 -7.24 12.39
CA GLY A 270 23.31 -5.96 13.07
C GLY A 270 22.50 -4.91 12.29
N ASP A 271 22.20 -5.15 11.01
CA ASP A 271 21.39 -4.25 10.16
C ASP A 271 19.87 -4.47 10.37
N GLY A 272 19.51 -5.03 11.54
CA GLY A 272 18.19 -5.52 11.89
C GLY A 272 17.14 -4.43 12.11
N LEU A 273 16.07 -4.56 11.34
CA LEU A 273 14.76 -3.96 11.57
C LEU A 273 14.32 -4.18 13.02
N GLY A 274 13.93 -3.10 13.69
CA GLY A 274 13.50 -3.09 15.08
C GLY A 274 12.47 -4.16 15.38
N ALA A 275 12.72 -4.89 16.46
CA ALA A 275 11.86 -5.93 16.99
C ALA A 275 10.39 -5.45 17.07
N GLY A 276 9.51 -6.22 16.43
CA GLY A 276 8.07 -6.08 16.56
C GLY A 276 7.64 -6.40 17.99
N ASN A 277 7.54 -5.35 18.81
CA ASN A 277 6.73 -5.40 20.01
C ASN A 277 5.26 -5.27 19.59
N SER A 278 4.45 -6.24 20.00
CA SER A 278 3.00 -6.26 19.84
C SER A 278 2.38 -5.01 20.49
N LEU A 279 2.22 -3.94 19.70
CA LEU A 279 1.47 -2.76 20.07
C LEU A 279 -0.02 -3.10 19.97
N SER A 280 -0.66 -3.31 21.12
CA SER A 280 -2.11 -3.40 21.20
C SER A 280 -2.72 -2.04 20.86
N TRP A 281 -3.30 -1.91 19.67
CA TRP A 281 -4.02 -0.73 19.19
C TRP A 281 -5.21 -0.29 20.07
N ARG A 282 -5.53 -1.06 21.12
CA ARG A 282 -6.57 -0.74 22.11
C ARG A 282 -6.23 0.43 23.04
N SER A 283 -4.96 0.82 23.17
CA SER A 283 -4.54 1.80 24.18
C SER A 283 -4.95 3.26 23.89
N GLY A 284 -5.31 3.60 22.65
CA GLY A 284 -5.79 4.94 22.31
C GLY A 284 -7.21 5.25 22.80
N ALA A 285 -8.06 4.22 22.98
CA ALA A 285 -9.45 4.39 23.41
C ALA A 285 -9.61 4.55 24.94
N HIS A 286 -8.57 4.25 25.73
CA HIS A 286 -8.67 4.26 27.19
C HIS A 286 -8.54 5.66 27.84
N TRP A 287 -7.96 6.65 27.15
CA TRP A 287 -7.75 7.98 27.74
C TRP A 287 -9.01 8.86 27.76
N LEU A 288 -9.99 8.60 26.90
CA LEU A 288 -11.27 9.34 26.87
C LEU A 288 -12.25 8.92 27.98
N CYS A 289 -12.08 7.74 28.59
CA CYS A 289 -12.96 7.26 29.66
C CYS A 289 -12.58 7.75 31.07
N LEU A 290 -11.33 8.13 31.31
CA LEU A 290 -10.90 8.55 32.66
C LEU A 290 -11.19 10.03 32.95
N VAL A 291 -11.22 10.89 31.94
CA VAL A 291 -11.52 12.33 32.13
C VAL A 291 -13.01 12.55 32.45
N SER A 292 -13.90 11.69 31.93
CA SER A 292 -15.34 11.78 32.15
C SER A 292 -15.79 11.24 33.52
N ILE A 293 -15.01 10.36 34.17
CA ILE A 293 -15.30 9.87 35.52
C ILE A 293 -14.86 10.88 36.60
N GLY A 294 -13.81 11.67 36.35
CA GLY A 294 -13.33 12.68 37.31
C GLY A 294 -14.27 13.88 37.50
N ALA A 295 -15.00 14.28 36.46
CA ALA A 295 -15.91 15.43 36.52
C ALA A 295 -17.27 15.11 37.16
N ALA A 296 -17.67 13.83 37.21
CA ALA A 296 -18.95 13.40 37.78
C ALA A 296 -18.91 13.15 39.30
N LEU A 297 -17.74 13.26 39.95
CA LEU A 297 -17.56 13.06 41.39
C LEU A 297 -17.29 14.36 42.17
N MET A 298 -17.45 15.53 41.54
CA MET A 298 -17.26 16.84 42.19
C MET A 298 -18.47 17.80 42.08
N LEU A 299 -19.67 17.28 41.79
CA LEU A 299 -20.95 17.99 41.93
C LEU A 299 -21.96 17.07 42.64
#